data_AF-A0A2S9GNL3-F1
#
_entry.id   AF-A0A2S9GNL3-F1
#
_cell.length_a   1.000
_cell.length_b   1.000
_cell.length_c   1.000
_cell.angle_alpha   90.00
_cell.angle_beta   90.00
_cell.angle_gamma   90.00
#
_symmetry.space_group_name_H-M   'P 1'
#
loop_
_entity.id
_entity.type
_entity.pdbx_description
1 polymer ?
#
loop_
_entity_poly.entity_id
_entity_poly.type
_entity_poly.pdbx_seq_one_letter_code
_entity_poly.pdbx_strand_id
1 'polypeptide(L)' 'DLDALVADLAPDQWALETPAPGWTVAHQIAHLLWTDRVARHSASRSPGGVSASSSAAASTKPVGFWFAVARIVANPGS' A
#
# COMPACT_ATOMS: atom_id res chain seq x y z
N ASP A 1 -4.09 -6.51 14.96
CA ASP A 1 -4.43 -6.07 13.60
C ASP A 1 -3.23 -5.29 13.05
N LEU A 2 -3.08 -5.21 11.73
CA LEU A 2 -2.09 -4.36 11.08
C LEU A 2 -2.25 -2.90 11.52
N ASP A 3 -3.49 -2.42 11.64
CA ASP A 3 -3.78 -1.04 12.06
C ASP A 3 -3.19 -0.72 13.44
N ALA A 4 -3.36 -1.63 14.41
CA ALA A 4 -2.80 -1.45 15.76
C ALA A 4 -1.26 -1.51 15.76
N LEU A 5 -0.66 -2.31 14.87
CA LEU A 5 0.80 -2.38 14.75
C LEU A 5 1.40 -1.12 14.16
N VAL A 6 0.71 -0.46 13.22
CA VAL A 6 1.22 0.76 12.58
C VAL A 6 0.83 2.04 13.32
N ALA A 7 -0.24 2.01 14.12
CA ALA A 7 -0.71 3.17 14.88
C ALA A 7 0.33 3.70 15.89
N ASP A 8 1.13 2.80 16.48
CA ASP A 8 2.11 3.14 17.51
C ASP A 8 3.55 3.28 16.96
N LEU A 9 3.74 3.20 15.64
CA LEU A 9 5.07 3.35 15.04
C LEU A 9 5.56 4.80 15.13
N ALA A 10 6.74 4.99 15.72
CA ALA A 10 7.44 6.26 15.68
C ALA A 10 7.87 6.60 14.23
N PRO A 11 8.01 7.90 13.86
CA PRO A 11 8.30 8.32 12.49
C PRO A 11 9.53 7.68 11.85
N ASP A 12 10.57 7.40 12.62
CA ASP A 12 11.79 6.72 12.19
C ASP A 12 11.57 5.24 11.87
N GLN A 13 10.63 4.59 12.55
CA GLN A 13 10.32 3.17 12.32
C GLN A 13 9.65 2.92 10.97
N TRP A 14 9.05 3.95 10.36
CA TRP A 14 8.52 3.89 8.99
C TRP A 14 9.60 3.73 7.91
N ALA A 15 10.85 4.08 8.24
CA ALA A 15 12.00 3.91 7.38
C ALA A 15 12.70 2.55 7.53
N LEU A 16 12.26 1.69 8.45
CA LEU A 16 12.85 0.36 8.64
C LEU A 16 12.69 -0.49 7.39
N GLU A 17 13.77 -1.16 6.98
CA GLU A 17 13.78 -2.14 5.90
C GLU A 17 12.86 -3.32 6.23
N THR A 18 12.22 -3.85 5.21
CA THR A 18 11.43 -5.07 5.28
C THR A 18 12.17 -6.24 4.62
N PRO A 19 11.70 -7.48 4.77
CA PRO A 19 12.30 -8.61 4.05
C PRO A 19 12.27 -8.48 2.52
N ALA A 20 11.44 -7.59 1.96
CA ALA A 20 11.49 -7.21 0.56
C ALA A 20 12.64 -6.20 0.36
N PRO A 21 13.72 -6.55 -0.37
CA PRO A 21 14.90 -5.71 -0.46
C PRO A 21 14.59 -4.31 -1.03
N GLY A 22 15.10 -3.27 -0.35
CA GLY A 22 14.89 -1.88 -0.76
C GLY A 22 13.48 -1.36 -0.53
N TRP A 23 12.64 -2.09 0.24
CA TRP A 23 11.33 -1.62 0.69
C TRP A 23 11.36 -1.38 2.18
N THR A 24 10.95 -0.19 2.58
CA THR A 24 10.69 0.14 3.98
C THR A 24 9.26 -0.21 4.40
N VAL A 25 8.97 -0.13 5.70
CA VAL A 25 7.60 -0.25 6.23
C VAL A 25 6.64 0.71 5.51
N ALA A 26 7.05 1.97 5.29
CA ALA A 26 6.26 2.94 4.52
C ALA A 26 5.95 2.48 3.09
N HIS A 27 6.90 1.84 2.41
CA HIS A 27 6.67 1.30 1.06
C HIS A 27 5.63 0.18 1.08
N GLN A 28 5.65 -0.69 2.09
CA GLN A 28 4.66 -1.77 2.20
C GLN A 28 3.26 -1.24 2.49
N ILE A 29 3.09 -0.34 3.46
CA ILE A 29 1.77 0.24 3.77
C ILE A 29 1.22 1.04 2.59
N ALA A 30 2.07 1.82 1.91
CA ALA A 30 1.66 2.54 0.69
C ALA A 30 1.19 1.58 -0.42
N HIS A 31 1.86 0.43 -0.57
CA HIS A 31 1.47 -0.57 -1.55
C HIS A 31 0.11 -1.19 -1.22
N LEU A 32 -0.14 -1.52 0.05
CA LEU A 32 -1.43 -2.05 0.51
C LEU A 32 -2.57 -1.05 0.30
N LEU A 33 -2.36 0.23 0.63
CA LEU A 33 -3.35 1.28 0.38
C LEU A 33 -3.64 1.45 -1.12
N TRP A 34 -2.63 1.31 -1.97
CA TRP A 34 -2.79 1.40 -3.41
C TRP A 34 -3.60 0.20 -3.96
N THR A 35 -3.25 -1.03 -3.57
CA THR A 35 -3.97 -2.22 -4.03
C THR A 35 -5.43 -2.23 -3.54
N ASP A 36 -5.70 -1.80 -2.30
CA ASP A 36 -7.08 -1.63 -1.78
C ASP A 36 -7.90 -0.68 -2.66
N ARG A 37 -7.34 0.49 -3.01
CA ARG A 37 -8.03 1.46 -3.88
C ARG A 37 -8.32 0.87 -5.27
N VAL A 38 -7.35 0.17 -5.88
CA VAL A 38 -7.54 -0.47 -7.19
C VAL A 38 -8.60 -1.57 -7.11
N ALA A 39 -8.60 -2.38 -6.05
CA ALA A 39 -9.59 -3.42 -5.83
C ALA A 39 -11.00 -2.83 -5.68
N ARG A 40 -11.17 -1.78 -4.84
CA ARG A 40 -12.46 -1.08 -4.67
C ARG A 40 -12.95 -0.44 -5.98
N HIS A 41 -12.08 0.21 -6.72
CA HIS A 41 -12.44 0.79 -8.02
C HIS A 41 -12.91 -0.29 -9.01
N SER A 42 -12.20 -1.41 -9.07
CA SER A 42 -12.56 -2.53 -9.95
C SER A 42 -13.90 -3.17 -9.54
N ALA A 43 -14.11 -3.39 -8.25
CA ALA A 43 -15.35 -3.96 -7.70
C ALA A 43 -16.57 -3.06 -7.97
N SER A 44 -16.41 -1.74 -7.89
CA SER A 44 -17.50 -0.77 -8.12
C SER A 44 -17.98 -0.71 -9.58
N ARG A 45 -17.21 -1.26 -10.54
CA ARG A 45 -17.46 -1.11 -11.97
C ARG A 45 -18.05 -2.36 -12.63
N SER A 46 -18.28 -3.44 -11.87
CA SER A 46 -18.90 -4.67 -12.37
C SER A 46 -20.36 -4.79 -11.87
N PRO A 47 -21.38 -4.72 -12.76
CA PRO A 47 -22.75 -4.99 -12.35
C PRO A 47 -22.90 -6.52 -12.16
N GLY A 48 -22.71 -6.99 -10.93
CA GLY A 48 -22.69 -8.41 -10.56
C GLY A 48 -21.29 -8.89 -10.21
N GLY A 49 -20.80 -8.52 -9.02
CA GLY A 49 -19.45 -8.87 -8.57
C GLY A 49 -19.31 -10.32 -8.13
N VAL A 50 -18.23 -10.99 -8.57
CA VAL A 50 -17.53 -12.06 -7.83
C VAL A 50 -16.04 -12.11 -8.18
N SER A 51 -15.24 -12.36 -7.12
CA SER A 51 -13.81 -12.72 -6.97
C SER A 51 -12.81 -12.43 -8.09
N ALA A 52 -12.05 -11.35 -7.92
CA ALA A 52 -10.78 -11.18 -8.61
C ALA A 52 -9.66 -11.94 -7.85
N SER A 53 -9.27 -13.11 -8.37
CA SER A 53 -7.98 -13.72 -8.04
C SER A 53 -6.86 -12.77 -8.48
N SER A 54 -6.15 -12.18 -7.51
CA SER A 54 -5.09 -11.21 -7.76
C SER A 54 -3.81 -11.93 -8.19
N SER A 55 -3.69 -12.24 -9.47
CA SER A 55 -2.43 -12.73 -10.06
C SER A 55 -1.53 -11.54 -10.40
N ALA A 56 -0.47 -11.38 -9.61
CA ALA A 56 0.79 -10.70 -9.89
C ALA A 56 0.76 -9.54 -10.90
N ALA A 57 0.62 -8.30 -10.41
CA ALA A 57 0.96 -7.12 -11.20
C ALA A 57 2.48 -7.05 -11.38
N ALA A 58 2.93 -7.45 -12.57
CA ALA A 58 4.31 -7.33 -13.02
C ALA A 58 4.74 -5.86 -13.13
N SER A 59 5.76 -5.49 -12.37
CA SER A 59 6.89 -4.60 -12.69
C SER A 59 6.68 -3.33 -13.55
N THR A 60 5.59 -2.58 -13.36
CA THR A 60 5.56 -1.16 -13.71
C THR A 60 4.89 -0.44 -12.55
N LYS A 61 5.68 0.19 -11.68
CA LYS A 61 5.16 0.95 -10.54
C LYS A 61 4.26 2.06 -11.10
N PRO A 62 2.93 1.97 -10.95
CA PRO A 62 2.05 2.96 -11.52
C PRO A 62 2.29 4.29 -10.81
N VAL A 63 2.16 5.40 -11.53
CA VAL A 63 2.49 6.75 -11.04
C VAL A 63 1.83 7.07 -9.68
N GLY A 64 0.64 6.52 -9.42
CA GLY A 64 -0.08 6.66 -8.14
C GLY A 64 0.59 6.00 -6.92
N PHE A 65 1.39 4.94 -7.10
CA PHE A 65 2.14 4.30 -6.01
C PHE A 65 3.20 5.25 -5.43
N TRP A 66 3.94 5.95 -6.30
CA TRP A 66 4.96 6.90 -5.88
C TRP A 66 4.38 8.07 -5.06
N PHE A 67 3.20 8.57 -5.47
CA PHE A 67 2.51 9.59 -4.69
C PHE A 67 2.01 9.09 -3.32
N ALA A 68 1.57 7.83 -3.25
CA ALA A 68 1.17 7.22 -1.97
C ALA A 68 2.36 7.06 -1.03
N VAL A 69 3.50 6.57 -1.53
CA VAL A 69 4.75 6.47 -0.76
C VAL A 69 5.22 7.84 -0.31
N ALA A 70 5.29 8.82 -1.21
CA ALA A 70 5.75 10.18 -0.87
C ALA A 70 4.88 10.83 0.21
N ARG A 71 3.57 10.62 0.17
CA ARG A 71 2.65 11.13 1.19
C ARG A 71 2.88 10.50 2.57
N ILE A 72 3.10 9.19 2.64
CA ILE A 72 3.34 8.48 3.91
C ILE A 72 4.72 8.84 4.48
N VAL A 73 5.74 8.90 3.62
CA VAL A 73 7.09 9.30 4.06
C VAL A 73 7.12 10.76 4.53
N ALA A 74 6.34 11.65 3.90
CA ALA A 74 6.22 13.04 4.32
C ALA A 74 5.37 13.23 5.58
N ASN A 75 4.50 12.29 5.92
CA ASN A 75 3.63 12.36 7.10
C ASN A 75 3.24 10.95 7.58
N PRO A 76 4.09 10.29 8.37
CA PRO A 76 3.89 8.90 8.80
C PRO A 76 2.74 8.70 9.80
N GLY A 77 2.09 9.77 10.29
CA GLY A 77 1.03 9.71 11.30
C GLY A 77 -0.35 10.21 10.85
N SER A 78 -0.61 10.32 9.54
CA SER A 78 -1.88 10.81 8.96
C SER A 78 -2.64 9.77 8.13
#